data_AF-A0A497A9H6-F1
#
_entry.id   AF-A0A497A9H6-F1
#
_cell.length_a   1.000
_cell.length_b   1.000
_cell.length_c   1.000
_cell.angle_alpha   90.00
_cell.angle_beta   90.00
_cell.angle_gamma   90.00
#
_symmetry.space_group_name_H-M   'P 1'
#
loop_
_entity.id
_entity.type
_entity.pdbx_description
1 polymer ?
#
loop_
_entity_poly.entity_id
_entity_poly.type
_entity_poly.pdbx_seq_one_letter_code
_entity_poly.pdbx_strand_id
1 'polypeptide(L)'
;MLKRPTKTKDIQVKIFYSGECAECGETLESTVNQWLKSSPEDIVVHDIIYQYCIAPTSGLDVSSLAVIYGKAGSSNLGVIPV
;
A
#
# COMPACT_ATOMS: atom_id res chain seq x y z
N MET A 1 -6.91 -5.89 5.77
CA MET A 1 -8.11 -5.31 6.41
C MET A 1 -7.83 -4.76 7.79
N LEU A 2 -7.74 -3.44 7.86
CA LEU A 2 -7.67 -2.70 9.13
C LEU A 2 -9.03 -2.79 9.84
N LYS A 3 -9.02 -3.02 11.15
CA LYS A 3 -10.27 -3.09 11.95
C LYS A 3 -10.96 -1.73 12.09
N ARG A 4 -10.21 -0.64 11.92
CA ARG A 4 -10.67 0.75 12.01
C ARG A 4 -9.85 1.65 11.08
N PRO A 5 -10.44 2.72 10.53
CA PRO A 5 -9.68 3.72 9.78
C PRO A 5 -8.55 4.27 10.66
N THR A 6 -7.35 4.37 10.08
CA THR A 6 -6.15 4.83 10.78
C THR A 6 -5.57 6.02 10.03
N LYS A 7 -5.05 7.03 10.75
CA LYS A 7 -4.42 8.18 10.08
C LYS A 7 -3.23 7.71 9.25
N THR A 8 -3.09 8.29 8.06
CA THR A 8 -2.01 7.96 7.11
C THR A 8 -0.62 8.00 7.74
N LYS A 9 -0.33 9.02 8.54
CA LYS A 9 0.97 9.22 9.22
C LYS A 9 1.31 8.15 10.27
N ASP A 10 0.31 7.45 10.80
CA ASP A 10 0.48 6.41 11.83
C ASP A 10 0.71 5.02 11.21
N ILE A 11 0.73 4.92 9.87
CA ILE A 11 0.83 3.65 9.14
C ILE A 11 2.23 3.49 8.56
N GLN A 12 2.79 2.31 8.77
CA GLN A 12 3.98 1.86 8.06
C GLN A 12 3.64 0.55 7.33
N VAL A 13 3.82 0.55 6.01
CA VAL A 13 3.68 -0.64 5.18
C VAL A 13 5.02 -1.34 5.14
N LYS A 14 4.99 -2.67 5.33
CA LYS A 14 6.16 -3.54 5.17
C LYS A 14 5.77 -4.73 4.33
N ILE A 15 6.53 -5.00 3.27
CA ILE A 15 6.23 -6.12 2.37
C ILE A 15 7.32 -7.18 2.54
N PHE A 16 6.89 -8.43 2.75
CA PHE A 16 7.79 -9.57 2.96
C PHE A 16 7.85 -10.40 1.69
N TYR A 17 9.05 -10.55 1.14
CA TYR A 17 9.32 -11.34 -0.06
C TYR A 17 10.09 -12.61 0.30
N SER A 18 9.81 -13.71 -0.40
CA SER A 18 10.64 -14.90 -0.34
C SER A 18 11.88 -14.68 -1.20
N GLY A 19 13.04 -14.43 -0.57
CA GLY A 19 14.42 -14.67 -1.05
C GLY A 19 14.91 -14.14 -2.41
N GLU A 20 14.14 -14.27 -3.48
CA GLU A 20 14.60 -14.15 -4.87
C GLU A 20 14.38 -12.76 -5.49
N CYS A 21 13.62 -11.86 -4.85
CA CYS A 21 13.34 -10.49 -5.35
C CYS A 21 13.36 -9.46 -4.20
N ALA A 22 14.41 -9.48 -3.35
CA ALA A 22 14.51 -8.56 -2.20
C ALA A 22 14.47 -7.08 -2.61
N GLU A 23 15.12 -6.72 -3.73
CA GLU A 23 15.19 -5.34 -4.24
C GLU A 23 13.87 -4.84 -4.85
N CYS A 24 13.06 -5.76 -5.40
CA CYS A 24 11.75 -5.46 -6.00
C CYS A 24 10.78 -4.92 -4.95
N GLY A 25 10.97 -5.38 -3.71
CA GLY A 25 10.16 -5.01 -2.58
C GLY A 25 10.39 -3.64 -2.00
N GLU A 26 11.65 -3.24 -1.99
CA GLU A 26 12.07 -1.98 -1.38
C GLU A 26 11.50 -0.78 -2.13
N THR A 27 11.35 -0.88 -3.45
CA THR A 27 10.79 0.21 -4.27
C THR A 27 9.32 0.45 -3.95
N LEU A 28 8.47 -0.59 -3.99
CA LEU A 28 7.04 -0.47 -3.70
C LEU A 28 6.79 -0.04 -2.24
N GLU A 29 7.52 -0.64 -1.30
CA GLU A 29 7.45 -0.27 0.11
C GLU A 29 7.83 1.20 0.34
N SER A 30 8.92 1.66 -0.27
CA SER A 30 9.38 3.05 -0.16
C SER A 30 8.37 4.03 -0.74
N THR A 31 7.85 3.78 -1.95
CA THR A 31 6.86 4.65 -2.59
C THR A 31 5.59 4.81 -1.75
N VAL A 32 5.05 3.70 -1.26
CA VAL A 32 3.81 3.73 -0.45
C VAL A 32 4.05 4.44 0.88
N ASN A 33 5.15 4.14 1.57
CA ASN A 33 5.48 4.81 2.84
C ASN A 33 5.76 6.30 2.66
N GLN A 34 6.38 6.71 1.55
CA GLN A 34 6.59 8.12 1.24
C GLN A 34 5.25 8.84 1.05
N TRP A 35 4.30 8.23 0.33
CA TRP A 35 2.95 8.77 0.15
C TRP A 35 2.19 8.87 1.48
N LEU A 36 2.24 7.83 2.32
CA LEU A 36 1.61 7.84 3.65
C LEU A 36 2.14 8.97 4.54
N LYS A 37 3.46 9.22 4.50
CA LYS A 37 4.11 10.31 5.26
C LYS A 37 3.79 11.70 4.72
N SER A 38 3.65 11.85 3.39
CA SER A 38 3.37 13.15 2.75
C SER A 38 1.88 13.49 2.69
N SER A 39 1.00 12.55 3.04
CA SER A 39 -0.45 12.73 3.01
C SER A 39 -0.93 13.81 3.99
N PRO A 40 -1.96 14.60 3.61
CA PRO A 40 -2.65 15.53 4.51
C PRO A 40 -3.16 14.86 5.80
N GLU A 41 -3.20 15.63 6.90
CA GLU A 41 -3.54 15.11 8.24
C GLU A 41 -4.99 14.63 8.39
N ASP A 42 -5.87 15.10 7.50
CA ASP A 42 -7.28 14.75 7.46
C ASP A 42 -7.55 13.51 6.60
N ILE A 43 -6.53 12.80 6.11
CA ILE A 43 -6.71 11.52 5.41
C ILE A 43 -6.59 10.34 6.38
N VAL A 44 -7.56 9.42 6.29
CA VAL A 44 -7.53 8.13 6.95
C VAL A 44 -7.49 7.00 5.92
N VAL A 45 -6.69 5.99 6.20
CA VAL A 45 -6.67 4.74 5.43
C VAL A 45 -7.68 3.79 6.03
N HIS A 46 -8.57 3.30 5.18
CA HIS A 46 -9.59 2.31 5.52
C HIS A 46 -9.04 0.89 5.33
N ASP A 47 -8.29 0.67 4.24
CA ASP A 47 -7.69 -0.62 3.98
C ASP A 47 -6.46 -0.51 3.07
N ILE A 48 -5.64 -1.56 3.11
CA ILE A 48 -4.51 -1.76 2.22
C ILE A 48 -4.62 -3.18 1.68
N ILE A 49 -4.74 -3.30 0.36
CA ILE A 49 -4.86 -4.56 -0.35
C ILE A 49 -3.56 -4.79 -1.09
N TYR A 50 -2.91 -5.92 -0.82
CA TYR A 50 -1.70 -6.34 -1.51
C TYR A 50 -1.98 -7.62 -2.27
N GLN A 51 -1.60 -7.65 -3.55
CA GLN A 51 -1.68 -8.84 -4.37
C GLN A 51 -0.31 -9.11 -4.98
N TYR A 52 0.24 -10.27 -4.65
CA TYR A 52 1.43 -10.81 -5.30
C TYR A 52 1.00 -11.77 -6.40
N CYS A 53 1.46 -11.55 -7.63
CA CYS A 53 1.26 -12.44 -8.76
C CYS A 53 2.60 -13.10 -9.10
N ILE A 54 2.75 -14.37 -8.73
CA ILE A 54 3.84 -15.23 -9.23
C ILE A 54 3.64 -15.37 -10.74
N ALA A 55 4.65 -15.00 -11.51
CA ALA A 55 4.58 -15.10 -12.97
C ALA A 55 4.46 -16.56 -13.42
N PRO A 56 3.44 -16.93 -14.21
CA PRO A 56 3.56 -18.10 -15.05
C PRO A 56 4.46 -17.73 -16.23
N THR A 57 5.62 -18.36 -16.32
CA THR A 57 6.46 -18.53 -17.54
C THR A 57 7.25 -17.35 -18.12
N SER A 58 7.06 -16.08 -17.75
CA SER A 58 7.78 -14.93 -18.36
C SER A 58 8.90 -14.29 -17.52
N GLY A 59 9.12 -14.75 -16.28
CA GLY A 59 10.29 -14.35 -15.46
C GLY A 59 10.25 -12.93 -14.87
N LEU A 60 9.10 -12.26 -14.87
CA LEU A 60 8.92 -10.96 -14.22
C LEU A 60 7.90 -11.09 -13.09
N ASP A 61 8.37 -11.01 -11.84
CA ASP A 61 7.50 -10.93 -10.67
C ASP A 61 6.68 -9.63 -10.71
N VAL A 62 5.35 -9.75 -10.59
CA VAL A 62 4.44 -8.60 -10.58
C VAL A 62 3.72 -8.56 -9.24
N SER A 63 3.83 -7.43 -8.55
CA SER A 63 3.04 -7.12 -7.36
C SER A 63 2.21 -5.87 -7.58
N SER A 64 1.01 -5.84 -7.00
CA SER A 64 0.16 -4.65 -6.97
C SER A 64 -0.25 -4.32 -5.53
N LEU A 65 -0.36 -3.04 -5.22
CA LEU A 65 -0.83 -2.56 -3.94
C LEU A 65 -1.87 -1.45 -4.13
N ALA A 66 -3.02 -1.60 -3.47
CA ALA A 66 -4.07 -0.58 -3.45
C ALA A 66 -4.25 -0.05 -2.03
N VAL A 67 -4.15 1.28 -1.87
CA VAL A 67 -4.49 1.97 -0.63
C VAL A 67 -5.88 2.58 -0.77
N ILE A 68 -6.81 2.14 0.08
CA ILE A 68 -8.17 2.67 0.16
C ILE A 68 -8.20 3.71 1.27
N TYR A 69 -8.45 4.97 0.94
CA TYR A 69 -8.42 6.08 1.88
C TYR A 69 -9.61 7.00 1.71
N GLY A 70 -9.85 7.86 2.69
CA GLY A 70 -10.91 8.85 2.66
C GLY A 70 -10.56 10.02 3.57
N LYS A 71 -11.31 11.11 3.45
CA LYS A 71 -11.19 12.23 4.38
C LYS A 71 -11.84 11.86 5.71
N ALA A 72 -11.21 12.16 6.83
CA ALA A 72 -11.73 11.93 8.17
C ALA A 72 -13.11 12.61 8.30
N GLY A 73 -14.14 11.80 8.59
CA GLY A 73 -15.52 12.28 8.70
C GLY A 73 -16.29 12.42 7.37
N SER A 74 -15.68 12.07 6.23
CA SER A 74 -16.35 12.02 4.92
C SER A 74 -16.70 10.59 4.52
N SER A 75 -17.82 10.40 3.83
CA SER A 75 -18.21 9.12 3.21
C SER A 75 -17.55 8.88 1.83
N ASN A 76 -16.74 9.82 1.33
CA ASN A 76 -16.09 9.70 0.02
C ASN A 76 -14.72 9.02 0.14
N LEU A 77 -14.59 7.87 -0.54
CA LEU A 77 -13.36 7.08 -0.61
C LEU A 77 -12.60 7.37 -1.91
N GLY A 78 -11.28 7.47 -1.82
CA GLY A 78 -10.34 7.45 -2.94
C GLY A 78 -9.54 6.14 -2.97
N VAL A 79 -9.03 5.79 -4.15
CA VAL A 79 -8.16 4.62 -4.37
C VAL A 79 -6.95 5.07 -5.17
N ILE A 80 -5.75 4.76 -4.69
CA ILE A 80 -4.51 4.91 -5.47
C ILE A 80 -4.03 3.52 -5.86
N PRO A 81 -3.97 3.18 -7.17
CA PRO A 81 -3.22 2.04 -7.64
C PRO A 81 -1.73 2.40 -7.65
N VAL A 82 -0.91 1.59 -6.99
CA VAL A 82 0.56 1.67 -7.02
C VAL A 82 1.12 0.43 -7.70
#